data_AF-A0A6L2PFQ4-F1
#
_entry.id   AF-A0A6L2PFQ4-F1
#
_cell.length_a   1.000
_cell.length_b   1.000
_cell.length_c   1.000
_cell.angle_alpha   90.00
_cell.angle_beta   90.00
_cell.angle_gamma   90.00
#
_symmetry.space_group_name_H-M   'P 1'
#
loop_
_entity.id
_entity.type
_entity.pdbx_description
1 polymer ?
#
loop_
_entity_poly.entity_id
_entity_poly.type
_entity_poly.pdbx_seq_one_letter_code
_entity_poly.pdbx_strand_id
1 'polypeptide(L)'
;MDVEALKLYLQNIEEYVMDEDKIVTYKWLSKDLGIHVNTAKQLLYTFATKQKNSVCLTYLVGGVLCDGTGCKIQIVPEEDLIKAKAEFKTLTSEHVYSVQKANTVPDLGILYAVDKHKRDETDICKR
;
A
#
# COMPACT_ATOMS: atom_id res chain seq x y z
N MET A 1 7.28 20.61 7.46
CA MET A 1 7.16 19.16 7.64
C MET A 1 8.53 18.67 8.07
N ASP A 2 8.63 18.25 9.32
CA ASP A 2 9.89 17.82 9.94
C ASP A 2 10.46 16.60 9.24
N VAL A 3 11.66 16.77 8.67
CA VAL A 3 12.38 15.72 7.93
C VAL A 3 12.71 14.53 8.83
N GLU A 4 12.89 14.78 10.13
CA GLU A 4 13.17 13.73 11.13
C GLU A 4 11.98 12.80 11.35
N ALA A 5 10.76 13.32 11.40
CA ALA A 5 9.56 12.50 11.57
C ALA A 5 9.37 11.54 10.38
N LEU A 6 9.60 12.02 9.16
CA LEU A 6 9.56 11.17 7.96
C LEU A 6 10.61 10.07 8.00
N LYS A 7 11.79 10.36 8.55
CA LYS A 7 12.86 9.38 8.70
C LYS A 7 12.48 8.29 9.71
N LEU A 8 11.88 8.66 10.83
CA LEU A 8 11.36 7.72 11.84
C LEU A 8 10.29 6.79 11.24
N TYR A 9 9.33 7.34 10.50
CA TYR A 9 8.29 6.51 9.86
C TYR A 9 8.87 5.53 8.85
N LEU A 10 9.89 5.94 8.09
CA LEU A 10 10.57 5.03 7.15
C LEU A 10 11.32 3.90 7.88
N GLN A 11 11.92 4.17 9.04
CA GLN A 11 12.57 3.14 9.86
C GLN A 11 11.55 2.14 10.41
N ASN A 12 10.39 2.60 10.89
CA ASN A 12 9.34 1.68 11.35
C ASN A 12 8.84 0.77 10.23
N ILE A 13 8.64 1.32 9.02
CA ILE A 13 8.23 0.53 7.85
C ILE A 13 9.30 -0.51 7.50
N GLU A 14 10.58 -0.13 7.58
CA GLU A 14 11.70 -1.02 7.34
C GLU A 14 11.70 -2.19 8.33
N GLU A 15 11.53 -1.92 9.63
CA GLU A 15 11.46 -2.95 10.67
C GLU A 15 10.29 -3.92 10.42
N TYR A 16 9.10 -3.40 10.13
CA TYR A 16 7.93 -4.25 9.84
C TYR A 16 8.14 -5.15 8.62
N VAL A 17 8.75 -4.64 7.55
CA VAL A 17 8.88 -5.39 6.28
C VAL A 17 10.11 -6.30 6.27
N MET A 18 11.23 -5.84 6.82
CA MET A 18 12.52 -6.54 6.71
C MET A 18 12.80 -7.45 7.90
N ASP A 19 12.49 -7.01 9.13
CA ASP A 19 12.77 -7.74 10.36
C ASP A 19 11.57 -8.63 10.76
N GLU A 20 10.34 -8.11 10.66
CA GLU A 20 9.13 -8.87 11.02
C GLU A 20 8.49 -9.63 9.85
N ASP A 21 9.00 -9.48 8.63
CA ASP A 21 8.46 -10.08 7.39
C ASP A 21 6.94 -9.85 7.21
N LYS A 22 6.42 -8.72 7.74
CA LYS A 22 5.01 -8.36 7.64
C LYS A 22 4.69 -7.65 6.33
N ILE A 23 3.47 -7.88 5.86
CA ILE A 23 2.91 -7.14 4.73
C ILE A 23 2.28 -5.86 5.27
N VAL A 24 2.75 -4.72 4.77
CA VAL A 24 2.31 -3.39 5.22
C VAL A 24 1.42 -2.77 4.13
N THR A 25 0.14 -2.54 4.44
CA THR A 25 -0.79 -1.81 3.55
C THR A 25 -0.87 -0.34 3.96
N TYR A 26 -1.21 0.57 3.03
CA TYR A 26 -1.37 1.99 3.39
C TYR A 26 -2.45 2.21 4.46
N LYS A 27 -3.48 1.36 4.49
CA LYS A 27 -4.58 1.48 5.43
C LYS A 27 -4.18 0.99 6.81
N TRP A 28 -3.43 -0.12 6.90
CA TRP A 28 -2.84 -0.57 8.14
C TRP A 28 -1.85 0.46 8.68
N LEU A 29 -0.93 0.94 7.83
CA LEU A 29 0.09 1.93 8.21
C LEU A 29 -0.51 3.25 8.70
N SER A 30 -1.58 3.72 8.03
CA SER A 30 -2.29 4.93 8.44
C SER A 30 -2.91 4.81 9.83
N LYS A 31 -3.42 3.62 10.19
CA LYS A 31 -3.99 3.36 11.51
C LYS A 31 -2.91 3.19 12.58
N ASP A 32 -1.88 2.42 12.28
CA ASP A 32 -0.78 2.10 13.20
C ASP A 32 -0.01 3.37 13.61
N LEU A 33 0.35 4.21 12.64
CA LEU A 33 1.08 5.46 12.88
C LEU A 33 0.17 6.67 13.14
N GLY A 34 -1.16 6.53 13.01
CA GLY A 34 -2.11 7.63 13.17
C GLY A 34 -1.96 8.75 12.12
N ILE A 35 -1.45 8.45 10.94
CA ILE A 35 -1.17 9.44 9.87
C ILE A 35 -2.26 9.45 8.80
N HIS A 36 -2.32 10.53 8.02
CA HIS A 36 -3.24 10.62 6.88
C HIS A 36 -2.92 9.56 5.81
N VAL A 37 -3.97 8.99 5.21
CA VAL A 37 -3.88 7.93 4.19
C VAL A 37 -2.95 8.33 3.03
N ASN A 38 -2.99 9.59 2.60
CA ASN A 38 -2.12 10.06 1.52
C ASN A 38 -0.64 10.10 1.94
N THR A 39 -0.36 10.46 3.19
CA THR A 39 1.00 10.45 3.74
C THR A 39 1.53 9.02 3.82
N ALA A 40 0.70 8.07 4.25
CA ALA A 40 1.06 6.64 4.24
C ALA A 40 1.43 6.16 2.82
N LYS A 41 0.63 6.52 1.81
CA LYS A 41 0.95 6.21 0.40
C LYS A 41 2.30 6.78 -0.03
N GLN A 42 2.58 8.04 0.31
CA GLN A 42 3.85 8.71 -0.03
C GLN A 42 5.05 8.07 0.68
N LEU A 43 4.89 7.66 1.94
CA LEU A 43 5.93 6.97 2.71
C LEU A 43 6.27 5.62 2.11
N LEU A 44 5.25 4.81 1.78
CA LEU A 44 5.44 3.51 1.13
C LEU A 44 6.16 3.66 -0.21
N TYR A 45 5.78 4.66 -1.02
CA TYR A 45 6.46 4.96 -2.28
C TYR A 45 7.93 5.38 -2.08
N THR A 46 8.18 6.22 -1.07
CA THR A 46 9.55 6.67 -0.73
C THR A 46 10.42 5.50 -0.25
N PHE A 47 9.87 4.62 0.59
CA PHE A 47 10.54 3.42 1.07
C PHE A 47 10.89 2.46 -0.08
N ALA A 48 9.93 2.18 -0.96
CA ALA A 48 10.14 1.39 -2.16
C ALA A 48 11.23 1.92 -3.08
N THR A 49 11.30 3.24 -3.24
CA THR A 49 12.34 3.88 -4.05
C THR A 49 13.73 3.67 -3.45
N LYS A 50 13.85 3.58 -2.13
CA LYS A 50 15.11 3.29 -1.42
C LYS A 50 15.48 1.80 -1.49
N GLN A 51 14.50 0.91 -1.39
CA GLN A 51 14.68 -0.54 -1.20
C GLN A 51 14.25 -1.36 -2.44
N LYS A 52 14.43 -0.83 -3.66
CA LYS A 52 13.87 -1.38 -4.92
C LYS A 52 14.09 -2.88 -5.17
N ASN A 53 15.20 -3.45 -4.71
CA ASN A 53 15.56 -4.85 -4.99
C ASN A 53 15.16 -5.82 -3.87
N SER A 54 14.76 -5.32 -2.72
CA SER A 54 14.51 -6.13 -1.52
C SER A 54 13.02 -6.22 -1.18
N VAL A 55 12.18 -5.41 -1.81
CA VAL A 55 10.74 -5.35 -1.56
C VAL A 55 9.94 -5.51 -2.84
N CYS A 56 8.80 -6.18 -2.73
CA CYS A 56 7.77 -6.21 -3.75
C CYS A 56 6.69 -5.18 -3.42
N LEU A 57 6.27 -4.44 -4.45
CA LEU A 57 5.15 -3.52 -4.36
C LEU A 57 3.92 -4.06 -5.07
N THR A 58 2.78 -3.80 -4.46
CA THR A 58 1.49 -3.97 -5.10
C THR A 58 0.85 -2.60 -5.27
N TYR A 59 0.42 -2.31 -6.49
CA TYR A 59 -0.22 -1.05 -6.85
C TYR A 59 -1.72 -1.23 -6.97
N LEU A 60 -2.44 -0.18 -6.63
CA LEU A 60 -3.85 -0.02 -6.95
C LEU A 60 -3.93 0.91 -8.16
N VAL A 61 -4.48 0.38 -9.24
CA VAL A 61 -4.75 1.14 -10.47
C VAL A 61 -6.25 1.17 -10.72
N GLY A 62 -6.75 2.36 -11.01
CA GLY A 62 -8.15 2.61 -11.30
C GLY A 62 -8.30 3.55 -12.47
N GLY A 63 -9.25 3.26 -13.34
CA GLY A 63 -9.48 4.05 -14.53
C GLY A 63 -10.67 3.59 -15.34
N VAL A 64 -10.90 4.29 -16.45
CA VAL A 64 -11.90 3.93 -17.45
C VAL A 64 -11.29 2.93 -18.42
N LEU A 65 -11.96 1.80 -18.61
CA LEU A 65 -11.51 0.76 -19.54
C LEU A 65 -11.64 1.21 -21.00
N CYS A 66 -10.74 0.70 -21.84
CA CYS A 66 -10.80 0.91 -23.30
C CYS A 66 -12.08 0.35 -23.93
N ASP A 67 -12.66 -0.67 -23.32
CA ASP A 67 -13.83 -1.40 -23.82
C ASP A 67 -15.15 -0.63 -23.69
N GLY A 68 -15.15 0.52 -23.00
CA GLY A 68 -16.37 1.31 -22.75
C GLY A 68 -17.24 0.77 -21.61
N THR A 69 -16.84 -0.35 -21.01
CA THR A 69 -17.50 -1.05 -19.88
C THR A 69 -17.51 -0.27 -18.55
N GLY A 70 -16.97 0.95 -18.54
CA GLY A 70 -17.00 1.87 -17.40
C GLY A 70 -15.68 1.91 -16.62
N CYS A 71 -15.77 2.30 -15.34
CA CYS A 71 -14.62 2.42 -14.44
C CYS A 71 -14.32 1.09 -13.74
N LYS A 72 -13.06 0.62 -13.81
CA LYS A 72 -12.56 -0.57 -13.09
C LYS A 72 -11.42 -0.16 -12.16
N ILE A 73 -11.37 -0.78 -10.99
CA ILE A 73 -10.25 -0.65 -10.03
C ILE A 73 -9.70 -2.05 -9.83
N GLN A 74 -8.38 -2.20 -9.93
CA GLN A 74 -7.68 -3.47 -9.71
C GLN A 74 -6.41 -3.27 -8.90
N ILE A 75 -6.08 -4.30 -8.12
CA ILE A 75 -4.85 -4.40 -7.35
C ILE A 75 -3.91 -5.33 -8.12
N VAL A 76 -2.72 -4.86 -8.44
CA VAL A 76 -1.81 -5.51 -9.38
C VAL A 76 -0.39 -5.45 -8.83
N PRO A 77 0.40 -6.54 -8.89
CA PRO A 77 1.81 -6.50 -8.55
C PRO A 77 2.58 -5.61 -9.53
N GLU A 78 3.78 -5.16 -9.12
CA GLU A 78 4.62 -4.29 -9.95
C GLU A 78 4.93 -4.87 -11.33
N GLU A 79 5.13 -6.19 -11.44
CA GLU A 79 5.43 -6.89 -12.70
C GLU A 79 4.32 -6.76 -13.75
N ASP A 80 3.06 -6.81 -13.31
CA ASP A 80 1.89 -6.76 -14.18
C ASP A 80 1.33 -5.34 -14.34
N LEU A 81 1.93 -4.35 -13.66
CA LEU A 81 1.48 -2.96 -13.70
C LEU A 81 1.42 -2.43 -15.14
N ILE A 82 2.41 -2.78 -15.97
CA ILE A 82 2.48 -2.34 -17.37
C ILE A 82 1.30 -2.92 -18.17
N LYS A 83 0.98 -4.20 -17.96
CA LYS A 83 -0.15 -4.86 -18.63
C LYS A 83 -1.48 -4.25 -18.19
N ALA A 84 -1.66 -4.06 -16.89
CA ALA A 84 -2.87 -3.48 -16.34
C ALA A 84 -3.09 -2.04 -16.82
N LYS A 85 -2.04 -1.22 -16.91
CA LYS A 85 -2.13 0.14 -17.45
C LYS A 85 -2.56 0.16 -18.92
N ALA A 86 -2.16 -0.83 -19.71
CA ALA A 86 -2.56 -0.95 -21.11
C ALA A 86 -4.06 -1.29 -21.30
N GLU A 87 -4.74 -1.85 -20.28
CA GLU A 87 -6.19 -2.10 -20.32
C GLU A 87 -7.03 -0.81 -20.18
N PHE A 88 -6.44 0.26 -19.63
CA PHE A 88 -7.15 1.50 -19.33
C PHE A 88 -6.94 2.55 -20.41
N LYS A 89 -8.04 3.19 -20.83
CA LYS A 89 -8.02 4.36 -21.72
C LYS A 89 -7.63 5.62 -20.96
N THR A 90 -8.06 5.73 -19.71
CA THR A 90 -7.77 6.88 -18.85
C THR A 90 -7.57 6.40 -17.43
N LEU A 91 -6.37 6.61 -16.89
CA LEU A 91 -6.05 6.31 -15.49
C LEU A 91 -6.50 7.47 -14.61
N THR A 92 -7.37 7.18 -13.65
CA THR A 92 -7.83 8.16 -12.64
C THR A 92 -7.10 8.01 -11.33
N SER A 93 -6.56 6.83 -11.03
CA SER A 93 -5.89 6.56 -9.76
C SER A 93 -4.76 5.56 -9.93
N GLU A 94 -3.58 5.93 -9.47
CA GLU A 94 -2.40 5.07 -9.40
C GLU A 94 -1.72 5.31 -8.07
N HIS A 95 -1.81 4.33 -7.17
CA HIS A 95 -1.27 4.46 -5.82
C HIS A 95 -0.65 3.17 -5.34
N VAL A 96 0.34 3.27 -4.45
CA VAL A 96 0.88 2.10 -3.74
C VAL A 96 -0.18 1.56 -2.80
N TYR A 97 -0.49 0.27 -2.93
CA TYR A 97 -1.44 -0.45 -2.07
C TYR A 97 -0.72 -1.05 -0.85
N SER A 98 0.33 -1.84 -1.11
CA SER A 98 1.08 -2.56 -0.10
C SER A 98 2.56 -2.70 -0.46
N VAL A 99 3.37 -2.89 0.56
CA VAL A 99 4.78 -3.24 0.45
C VAL A 99 5.05 -4.49 1.27
N GLN A 100 5.88 -5.37 0.74
CA GLN A 100 6.28 -6.62 1.37
C GLN A 100 7.69 -7.01 0.92
N LYS A 101 8.32 -7.96 1.59
CA LYS A 101 9.64 -8.46 1.22
C LYS A 101 9.58 -9.29 -0.07
N ALA A 102 10.63 -9.22 -0.89
CA ALA A 102 10.62 -9.74 -2.26
C ALA A 102 10.41 -11.27 -2.41
N ASN A 103 10.51 -12.03 -1.32
CA ASN A 103 10.43 -13.49 -1.35
C ASN A 103 9.00 -14.04 -1.12
N THR A 104 8.00 -13.17 -1.02
CA THR A 104 6.61 -13.55 -0.74
C THR A 104 5.73 -13.13 -1.91
N VAL A 105 4.96 -14.07 -2.48
CA VAL A 105 3.95 -13.74 -3.50
C VAL A 105 2.74 -13.13 -2.80
N PRO A 106 2.26 -11.94 -3.20
CA PRO A 106 1.08 -11.34 -2.60
C PRO A 106 -0.16 -12.10 -3.05
N ASP A 107 -0.72 -12.94 -2.18
CA ASP A 107 -2.07 -13.43 -2.37
C ASP A 107 -3.09 -12.38 -1.89
N LEU A 108 -4.13 -12.16 -2.69
CA LEU A 108 -5.19 -11.20 -2.39
C LEU A 108 -5.90 -11.53 -1.06
N GLY A 109 -5.97 -12.81 -0.69
CA GLY A 109 -6.52 -13.24 0.59
C GLY A 109 -5.73 -12.72 1.79
N ILE A 110 -4.40 -12.69 1.69
CA ILE A 110 -3.52 -12.19 2.76
C ILE A 110 -3.66 -10.68 2.89
N LEU A 111 -3.70 -9.95 1.77
CA LEU A 111 -3.93 -8.50 1.76
C LEU A 111 -5.26 -8.12 2.46
N TYR A 112 -6.29 -8.93 2.27
CA TYR A 112 -7.57 -8.74 2.94
C TYR A 112 -7.50 -9.06 4.44
N ALA A 113 -6.75 -10.09 4.83
CA ALA A 113 -6.57 -10.45 6.23
C ALA A 113 -5.80 -9.37 7.02
N VAL A 114 -4.77 -8.76 6.41
CA VAL A 114 -4.02 -7.65 7.03
C VAL A 114 -4.91 -6.43 7.25
N ASP A 115 -5.81 -6.16 6.31
CA ASP A 115 -6.74 -5.03 6.41
C ASP A 115 -7.85 -5.25 7.46
N LYS A 116 -8.16 -6.52 7.78
CA LYS A 116 -8.96 -6.91 8.94
C LYS A 116 -8.17 -6.69 10.24
N HIS A 117 -7.87 -5.43 10.53
CA HIS A 117 -7.51 -5.07 11.89
C HIS A 117 -8.69 -5.41 12.80
N LYS A 118 -8.42 -6.10 13.93
CA LYS A 118 -9.40 -6.28 14.99
C LYS A 118 -10.04 -4.92 15.23
N ARG A 119 -11.38 -4.86 15.24
CA ARG A 119 -12.08 -3.72 15.83
C ARG A 119 -11.52 -3.61 17.24
N ASP A 120 -10.65 -2.64 17.45
CA ASP A 120 -10.27 -2.25 18.79
C ASP A 120 -11.57 -1.80 19.45
N GLU A 121 -11.95 -2.49 20.52
CA GLU A 121 -13.10 -2.15 21.38
C GLU A 121 -12.82 -0.85 22.16
N THR A 122 -12.44 0.21 21.46
CA THR A 122 -12.19 1.53 22.01
C THR A 122 -13.14 2.56 21.40
N ASP A 123 -14.44 2.25 21.47
CA ASP A 123 -15.53 3.24 21.40
C ASP A 123 -16.27 3.33 22.75
N ILE A 124 -15.59 3.03 23.85
CA ILE A 124 -16.03 3.43 25.18
C ILE A 124 -15.27 4.71 25.54
N CYS A 125 -16.03 5.80 25.67
CA CYS A 125 -15.62 7.13 26.13
C CYS A 125 -14.94 8.05 25.10
N LYS A 126 -15.72 8.58 24.16
CA LYS A 126 -15.65 10.02 23.87
C LYS A 126 -17.01 10.67 24.16
N ARG A 127 -17.02 11.29 25.35
CA ARG A 127 -17.91 12.33 25.93
C ARG A 127 -19.11 12.79 25.12
#